data_AF-A0A661RGC8-F1
#
_entry.id   AF-A0A661RGC8-F1
#
_cell.length_a   1.000
_cell.length_b   1.000
_cell.length_c   1.000
_cell.angle_alpha   90.00
_cell.angle_beta   90.00
_cell.angle_gamma   90.00
#
_symmetry.space_group_name_H-M   'P 1'
#
loop_
_entity.id
_entity.type
_entity.pdbx_description
1 polymer ?
#
loop_
_entity_poly.entity_id
_entity_poly.type
_entity_poly.pdbx_seq_one_letter_code
_entity_poly.pdbx_strand_id
1 'polypeptide(L)'
;MLNEVARAHCEDMIERGYFSHITPDGLTPEDRVISAGYDANVVREELGALAFNSYLDTGEAARMLTDAFLRDSIIQRETEEGPTLLNEGIVEVGIALCAGELAFTEGPAHGYILSVVLARPVMTLSHLIQCGHFFHDYNYNRVYDPGEGMPGVTLSLKDGQFLAVTWLHGKYCFRRPSEDDWFLFVNGQIQLQHSDTDCCGEDGVIYRDYRYSEFLGP
;
A
#
# COMPACT_ATOMS: atom_id res chain seq x y z
N MET A 1 7.04 7.48 14.79
CA MET A 1 5.58 7.40 14.68
C MET A 1 5.05 5.97 14.57
N LEU A 2 4.97 5.33 13.40
CA LEU A 2 4.30 4.01 13.30
C LEU A 2 4.96 2.90 14.14
N ASN A 3 6.29 2.87 14.25
CA ASN A 3 6.98 1.96 15.19
C ASN A 3 6.56 2.19 16.65
N GLU A 4 6.24 3.42 17.04
CA GLU A 4 5.78 3.74 18.40
C GLU A 4 4.33 3.32 18.59
N VAL A 5 3.48 3.46 17.57
CA VAL A 5 2.11 2.94 17.59
C VAL A 5 2.10 1.42 17.76
N ALA A 6 2.87 0.71 16.94
CA ALA A 6 3.01 -0.75 17.02
C ALA A 6 3.54 -1.18 18.39
N ARG A 7 4.58 -0.49 18.90
CA ARG A 7 5.16 -0.79 20.20
C ARG A 7 4.18 -0.52 21.34
N ALA A 8 3.48 0.60 21.34
CA ALA A 8 2.52 0.94 22.38
C ALA A 8 1.36 -0.06 22.44
N HIS A 9 0.83 -0.51 21.29
CA HIS A 9 -0.23 -1.52 21.28
C HIS A 9 0.25 -2.89 21.77
N CYS A 10 1.46 -3.25 21.39
CA CYS A 10 2.11 -4.48 21.82
C CYS A 10 2.45 -4.49 23.33
N GLU A 11 2.91 -3.36 23.89
CA GLU A 11 3.08 -3.15 25.33
C GLU A 11 1.71 -3.20 26.06
N ASP A 12 0.67 -2.54 25.54
CA ASP A 12 -0.69 -2.54 26.11
C ASP A 12 -1.29 -3.96 26.19
N MET A 13 -1.12 -4.77 25.14
CA MET A 13 -1.55 -6.17 25.11
C MET A 13 -0.89 -7.03 26.20
N ILE A 14 0.41 -6.81 26.43
CA ILE A 14 1.14 -7.50 27.50
C ILE A 14 0.66 -7.01 28.87
N GLU A 15 0.60 -5.70 29.09
CA GLU A 15 0.28 -5.11 30.40
C GLU A 15 -1.16 -5.40 30.85
N ARG A 16 -2.12 -5.37 29.91
CA ARG A 16 -3.55 -5.60 30.20
C ARG A 16 -4.00 -7.03 29.94
N GLY A 17 -3.11 -7.90 29.46
CA GLY A 17 -3.36 -9.33 29.31
C GLY A 17 -4.41 -9.66 28.26
N TYR A 18 -4.30 -9.09 27.06
CA TYR A 18 -5.20 -9.39 25.93
C TYR A 18 -4.43 -9.53 24.62
N PHE A 19 -5.06 -10.13 23.60
CA PHE A 19 -4.51 -10.23 22.25
C PHE A 19 -5.61 -9.95 21.22
N SER A 20 -5.60 -8.75 20.65
CA SER A 20 -6.67 -8.26 19.75
C SER A 20 -6.21 -7.03 18.96
N HIS A 21 -6.74 -6.86 17.76
CA HIS A 21 -6.59 -5.63 16.96
C HIS A 21 -7.29 -4.42 17.59
N ILE A 22 -8.40 -4.67 18.29
CA ILE A 22 -9.18 -3.65 18.99
C ILE A 22 -8.82 -3.69 20.47
N THR A 23 -8.48 -2.54 21.04
CA THR A 23 -8.18 -2.43 22.46
C THR A 23 -9.42 -2.72 23.32
N PRO A 24 -9.29 -3.05 24.61
CA PRO A 24 -10.45 -3.24 25.48
C PRO A 24 -11.32 -1.98 25.63
N ASP A 25 -10.79 -0.81 25.30
CA ASP A 25 -11.51 0.48 25.26
C ASP A 25 -12.21 0.74 23.92
N GLY A 26 -12.07 -0.18 22.96
CA GLY A 26 -12.71 -0.12 21.64
C GLY A 26 -11.91 0.62 20.56
N LEU A 27 -10.65 0.99 20.81
CA LEU A 27 -9.85 1.72 19.82
C LEU A 27 -9.35 0.79 18.71
N THR A 28 -9.61 1.17 17.46
CA THR A 28 -9.12 0.44 16.28
C THR A 28 -7.66 0.80 15.95
N PRO A 29 -6.98 0.07 15.05
CA PRO A 29 -5.67 0.47 14.55
C PRO A 29 -5.65 1.89 13.99
N GLU A 30 -6.68 2.29 13.25
CA GLU A 30 -6.89 3.65 12.71
C GLU A 30 -6.90 4.69 13.83
N ASP A 31 -7.70 4.47 14.88
CA ASP A 31 -7.78 5.39 16.02
C ASP A 31 -6.42 5.59 16.68
N ARG A 32 -5.64 4.51 16.82
CA ARG A 32 -4.29 4.56 17.42
C ARG A 32 -3.30 5.32 16.54
N VAL A 33 -3.33 5.11 15.23
CA VAL A 33 -2.47 5.83 14.27
C VAL A 33 -2.80 7.33 14.25
N ILE A 34 -4.09 7.68 14.21
CA ILE A 34 -4.55 9.08 14.24
C ILE A 34 -4.20 9.74 15.57
N SER A 35 -4.39 9.04 16.70
CA SER A 35 -4.06 9.56 18.03
C SER A 35 -2.56 9.83 18.22
N ALA A 36 -1.70 9.14 17.48
CA ALA A 36 -0.26 9.41 17.44
C ALA A 36 0.10 10.62 16.55
N GLY A 37 -0.88 11.25 15.90
CA GLY A 37 -0.67 12.41 15.03
C GLY A 37 -0.31 12.04 13.59
N TYR A 38 -0.58 10.81 13.15
CA TYR A 38 -0.36 10.38 11.78
C TYR A 38 -1.70 10.28 11.05
N ASP A 39 -1.91 11.15 10.06
CA ASP A 39 -3.13 11.17 9.26
C ASP A 39 -3.01 10.17 8.10
N ALA A 40 -3.80 9.10 8.16
CA ALA A 40 -3.77 7.99 7.22
C ALA A 40 -5.15 7.74 6.62
N ASN A 41 -5.18 7.45 5.31
CA ASN A 41 -6.42 7.04 4.63
C ASN A 41 -6.61 5.52 4.60
N VAL A 42 -5.51 4.76 4.68
CA VAL A 42 -5.52 3.31 4.81
C VAL A 42 -4.67 2.95 6.02
N VAL A 43 -5.23 2.15 6.92
CA VAL A 43 -4.50 1.48 7.99
C VAL A 43 -4.79 -0.02 7.91
N ARG A 44 -3.77 -0.83 8.17
CA ARG A 44 -3.86 -2.28 8.38
C ARG A 44 -2.96 -2.65 9.55
N GLU A 45 -3.29 -3.75 10.21
CA GLU A 45 -2.48 -4.28 11.29
C GLU A 45 -2.40 -5.80 11.18
N GLU A 46 -1.21 -6.34 11.42
CA GLU A 46 -0.99 -7.77 11.59
C GLU A 46 -0.44 -8.02 13.00
N LEU A 47 -1.01 -9.00 13.70
CA LEU A 47 -0.63 -9.34 15.07
C LEU A 47 -0.26 -10.82 15.17
N GLY A 48 0.78 -11.10 15.94
CA GLY A 48 1.26 -12.45 16.15
C GLY A 48 1.81 -12.60 17.54
N ALA A 49 1.52 -13.74 18.18
CA ALA A 49 2.03 -14.06 19.49
C ALA A 49 2.68 -15.43 19.51
N LEU A 50 3.78 -15.56 20.24
CA LEU A 50 4.44 -16.82 20.54
C LEU A 50 4.60 -16.95 22.05
N ALA A 51 4.01 -17.98 22.62
CA ALA A 51 4.22 -18.38 24.01
C ALA A 51 5.25 -19.52 24.08
N PHE A 52 6.14 -19.49 25.07
CA PHE A 52 7.17 -20.50 25.26
C PHE A 52 7.46 -20.76 26.73
N ASN A 53 7.74 -22.02 27.05
CA ASN A 53 8.10 -22.47 28.41
C ASN A 53 9.61 -22.67 28.58
N SER A 54 10.39 -22.44 27.54
CA SER A 54 11.85 -22.59 27.51
C SER A 54 12.44 -21.53 26.60
N TYR A 55 13.69 -21.13 26.85
CA TYR A 55 14.34 -20.05 26.12
C TYR A 55 14.14 -20.15 24.61
N LEU A 56 13.57 -19.09 24.03
CA LEU A 56 13.42 -18.89 22.60
C LEU A 56 14.19 -17.63 22.22
N ASP A 57 15.14 -17.79 21.31
CA ASP A 57 15.90 -16.67 20.77
C ASP A 57 14.97 -15.67 20.08
N THR A 58 15.23 -14.38 20.30
CA THR A 58 14.39 -13.30 19.76
C THR A 58 14.41 -13.26 18.23
N GLY A 59 15.56 -13.57 17.60
CA GLY A 59 15.67 -13.62 16.15
C GLY A 59 14.86 -14.79 15.57
N GLU A 60 14.87 -15.94 16.23
CA GLU A 60 14.06 -17.09 15.83
C GLU A 60 12.56 -16.83 16.02
N ALA A 61 12.16 -16.20 17.13
CA ALA A 61 10.78 -15.77 17.34
C ALA A 61 10.30 -14.79 16.25
N ALA A 62 11.13 -13.78 15.94
CA ALA A 62 10.83 -12.83 14.87
C ALA A 62 10.69 -13.52 13.51
N ARG A 63 11.57 -14.49 13.20
CA ARG A 63 11.50 -15.29 11.97
C ARG A 63 10.20 -16.08 11.90
N MET A 64 9.85 -16.81 12.96
CA MET A 64 8.63 -17.62 13.02
C MET A 64 7.36 -16.77 12.82
N LEU A 65 7.27 -15.63 13.51
CA LEU A 65 6.12 -14.72 13.41
C LEU A 65 6.03 -14.08 12.02
N THR A 66 7.16 -13.63 11.46
CA THR A 66 7.18 -13.02 10.12
C THR A 66 6.87 -14.04 9.02
N ASP A 67 7.37 -15.28 9.15
CA ASP A 67 7.04 -16.38 8.23
C ASP A 67 5.54 -16.69 8.26
N ALA A 68 4.90 -16.62 9.43
CA ALA A 68 3.44 -16.79 9.56
C ALA A 68 2.70 -15.67 8.84
N PHE A 69 3.04 -14.40 9.10
CA PHE A 69 2.40 -13.26 8.46
C PHE A 69 2.55 -13.27 6.94
N LEU A 70 3.71 -13.67 6.42
CA LEU A 70 3.92 -13.76 4.98
C LEU A 70 2.99 -14.82 4.35
N ARG A 71 2.79 -15.95 5.03
CA ARG A 71 1.86 -17.00 4.57
C ARG A 71 0.43 -16.51 4.59
N ASP A 72 0.00 -15.86 5.67
CA ASP A 72 -1.35 -15.32 5.79
C ASP A 72 -1.59 -14.25 4.73
N SER A 73 -0.61 -13.37 4.50
CA SER A 73 -0.70 -12.36 3.46
C SER A 73 -0.78 -12.95 2.05
N ILE A 74 -0.15 -14.11 1.77
CA ILE A 74 -0.32 -14.80 0.49
C ILE A 74 -1.75 -15.34 0.34
N ILE A 75 -2.31 -15.91 1.40
CA ILE A 75 -3.67 -16.49 1.39
C ILE A 75 -4.73 -15.38 1.19
N GLN A 76 -4.54 -14.24 1.84
CA GLN A 76 -5.42 -13.07 1.74
C GLN A 76 -5.49 -12.47 0.33
N ARG A 77 -4.58 -12.80 -0.59
CA ARG A 77 -4.67 -12.35 -2.00
C ARG A 77 -5.92 -12.87 -2.72
N GLU A 78 -6.49 -13.96 -2.22
CA GLU A 78 -7.68 -14.59 -2.78
C GLU A 78 -8.98 -14.11 -2.10
N THR A 79 -8.88 -13.19 -1.13
CA THR A 79 -10.04 -12.63 -0.40
C THR A 79 -10.37 -11.21 -0.89
N GLU A 80 -11.61 -10.76 -0.64
CA GLU A 80 -12.03 -9.38 -0.96
C GLU A 80 -11.29 -8.33 -0.12
N GLU A 81 -10.85 -8.69 1.09
CA GLU A 81 -10.09 -7.79 1.98
C GLU A 81 -8.66 -7.49 1.47
N GLY A 82 -8.11 -8.41 0.66
CA GLY A 82 -6.77 -8.31 0.10
C GLY A 82 -5.65 -8.57 1.13
N PRO A 83 -4.40 -8.68 0.68
CA PRO A 83 -3.25 -8.96 1.54
C PRO A 83 -2.94 -7.81 2.51
N THR A 84 -2.46 -8.14 3.71
CA THR A 84 -1.91 -7.16 4.67
C THR A 84 -0.49 -6.72 4.29
N LEU A 85 0.49 -7.65 4.29
CA LEU A 85 1.90 -7.34 4.04
C LEU A 85 2.23 -7.14 2.55
N LEU A 86 1.60 -7.91 1.67
CA LEU A 86 1.81 -7.88 0.22
C LEU A 86 0.84 -6.91 -0.47
N ASN A 87 0.58 -5.78 0.18
CA ASN A 87 -0.38 -4.78 -0.28
C ASN A 87 0.32 -3.62 -1.01
N GLU A 88 0.01 -3.43 -2.29
CA GLU A 88 0.53 -2.30 -3.08
C GLU A 88 -0.05 -0.94 -2.63
N GLY A 89 -1.18 -0.99 -1.92
CA GLY A 89 -1.89 0.09 -1.26
C GLY A 89 -1.25 0.59 0.04
N ILE A 90 -0.12 0.07 0.49
CA ILE A 90 0.61 0.55 1.68
C ILE A 90 1.97 1.12 1.30
N VAL A 91 2.38 2.22 1.95
CA VAL A 91 3.68 2.88 1.70
C VAL A 91 4.55 3.06 2.94
N GLU A 92 3.99 2.94 4.14
CA GLU A 92 4.73 3.03 5.40
C GLU A 92 4.44 1.86 6.33
N VAL A 93 5.45 1.45 7.10
CA VAL A 93 5.36 0.33 8.04
C VAL A 93 5.97 0.70 9.38
N GLY A 94 5.27 0.33 10.45
CA GLY A 94 5.74 0.29 11.82
C GLY A 94 5.80 -1.15 12.31
N ILE A 95 6.90 -1.58 12.90
CA ILE A 95 7.09 -2.94 13.40
C ILE A 95 7.61 -2.87 14.84
N ALA A 96 7.00 -3.65 15.73
CA ALA A 96 7.46 -3.80 17.09
C ALA A 96 7.32 -5.24 17.57
N LEU A 97 8.40 -5.76 18.17
CA LEU A 97 8.40 -7.04 18.87
C LEU A 97 8.60 -6.76 20.37
N CYS A 98 7.63 -7.08 21.19
CA CYS A 98 7.71 -6.94 22.64
C CYS A 98 7.76 -8.31 23.31
N ALA A 99 8.44 -8.37 24.44
CA ALA A 99 8.55 -9.57 25.25
C ALA A 99 7.90 -9.33 26.60
N GLY A 100 7.20 -10.33 27.14
CA GLY A 100 6.55 -10.21 28.44
C GLY A 100 5.94 -11.51 28.91
N GLU A 101 5.19 -11.42 30.01
CA GLU A 101 4.34 -12.51 30.48
C GLU A 101 2.97 -12.39 29.79
N LEU A 102 2.54 -13.45 29.12
CA LEU A 102 1.28 -13.48 28.39
C LEU A 102 0.17 -13.97 29.31
N ALA A 103 -0.61 -13.05 29.87
CA ALA A 103 -1.69 -13.38 30.80
C ALA A 103 -2.96 -13.92 30.11
N PHE A 104 -3.00 -13.96 28.78
CA PHE A 104 -4.11 -14.47 27.98
C PHE A 104 -3.95 -15.96 27.58
N THR A 105 -2.91 -16.65 28.05
CA THR A 105 -2.72 -18.10 27.85
C THR A 105 -3.28 -18.93 29.01
N GLU A 106 -3.51 -20.23 28.80
CA GLU A 106 -3.87 -21.17 29.88
C GLU A 106 -2.65 -21.44 30.79
N GLY A 107 -2.38 -20.49 31.69
CA GLY A 107 -1.24 -20.50 32.62
C GLY A 107 -0.17 -19.45 32.27
N PRO A 108 0.69 -19.09 33.23
CA PRO A 108 1.73 -18.08 33.02
C PRO A 108 2.76 -18.57 32.01
N ALA A 109 2.89 -17.87 30.89
CA ALA A 109 3.87 -18.15 29.86
C ALA A 109 4.67 -16.90 29.52
N HIS A 110 5.98 -17.06 29.32
CA HIS A 110 6.74 -16.02 28.66
C HIS A 110 6.40 -16.04 27.18
N GLY A 111 6.38 -14.86 26.56
CA GLY A 111 6.09 -14.78 25.15
C GLY A 111 6.57 -13.52 24.48
N TYR A 112 6.47 -13.56 23.16
CA TYR A 112 6.69 -12.43 22.29
C TYR A 112 5.37 -12.07 21.60
N ILE A 113 5.11 -10.77 21.46
CA ILE A 113 4.07 -10.24 20.58
C ILE A 113 4.75 -9.42 19.49
N LEU A 114 4.44 -9.70 18.23
CA LEU A 114 4.80 -8.90 17.07
C LEU A 114 3.57 -8.12 16.62
N SER A 115 3.70 -6.80 16.58
CA SER A 115 2.72 -5.90 15.96
C SER A 115 3.35 -5.28 14.72
N VAL A 116 2.65 -5.39 13.59
CA VAL A 116 2.99 -4.72 12.34
C VAL A 116 1.84 -3.79 11.98
N VAL A 117 2.09 -2.49 12.00
CA VAL A 117 1.14 -1.45 11.60
C VAL A 117 1.54 -0.92 10.24
N LEU A 118 0.63 -0.96 9.30
CA LEU A 118 0.82 -0.54 7.92
C LEU A 118 -0.09 0.64 7.66
N ALA A 119 0.44 1.68 7.01
CA ALA A 119 -0.36 2.85 6.71
C ALA A 119 -0.02 3.48 5.36
N ARG A 120 -1.01 4.18 4.80
CA ARG A 120 -0.83 5.15 3.72
C ARG A 120 -1.22 6.53 4.25
N PRO A 121 -0.34 7.54 4.15
CA PRO A 121 -0.66 8.89 4.59
C PRO A 121 -1.70 9.52 3.68
N VAL A 122 -2.51 10.43 4.22
CA VAL A 122 -3.31 11.33 3.39
C VAL A 122 -2.37 12.21 2.56
N MET A 123 -2.36 12.01 1.25
CA MET A 123 -1.58 12.88 0.36
C MET A 123 -2.23 14.26 0.28
N THR A 124 -1.58 15.27 0.84
CA THR A 124 -1.88 16.66 0.47
C THR A 124 -1.47 16.90 -0.97
N LEU A 125 -2.36 17.53 -1.77
CA LEU A 125 -2.35 17.75 -3.23
C LEU A 125 -1.04 18.19 -3.92
N SER A 126 0.08 18.38 -3.24
CA SER A 126 1.36 18.65 -3.86
C SER A 126 2.01 17.33 -4.33
N HIS A 127 1.90 17.05 -5.63
CA HIS A 127 2.60 15.99 -6.40
C HIS A 127 1.89 14.63 -6.51
N LEU A 128 0.73 14.62 -7.16
CA LEU A 128 0.06 13.38 -7.58
C LEU A 128 0.95 12.57 -8.54
N ILE A 129 1.08 11.27 -8.29
CA ILE A 129 1.66 10.31 -9.23
C ILE A 129 0.52 9.77 -10.10
N GLN A 130 0.75 9.64 -11.40
CA GLN A 130 -0.15 8.94 -12.31
C GLN A 130 0.55 7.72 -12.88
N CYS A 131 -0.14 6.58 -12.84
CA CYS A 131 0.29 5.30 -13.38
C CYS A 131 -0.78 4.70 -14.28
N GLY A 132 -0.40 3.76 -15.14
CA GLY A 132 -1.32 2.99 -15.96
C GLY A 132 -0.62 2.23 -17.08
N HIS A 133 -1.40 1.74 -18.05
CA HIS A 133 -0.92 1.07 -19.25
C HIS A 133 -1.16 1.95 -20.48
N PHE A 134 -0.16 2.04 -21.34
CA PHE A 134 -0.32 2.53 -22.70
C PHE A 134 -0.41 1.32 -23.63
N PHE A 135 -1.53 1.16 -24.34
CA PHE A 135 -1.83 -0.09 -25.04
C PHE A 135 -2.54 0.10 -26.38
N HIS A 136 -2.42 -0.90 -27.25
CA HIS A 136 -3.15 -0.99 -28.50
C HIS A 136 -4.30 -1.98 -28.32
N ASP A 137 -5.52 -1.45 -28.23
CA ASP A 137 -6.76 -2.22 -28.09
C ASP A 137 -7.06 -2.98 -29.39
N TYR A 138 -6.67 -4.25 -29.47
CA TYR A 138 -6.80 -5.08 -30.68
C TYR A 138 -8.20 -5.69 -30.81
N ASN A 139 -8.88 -5.91 -29.68
CA ASN A 139 -10.19 -6.55 -29.64
C ASN A 139 -11.35 -5.55 -29.48
N TYR A 140 -11.05 -4.25 -29.37
CA TYR A 140 -11.97 -3.13 -29.27
C TYR A 140 -12.84 -3.13 -28.00
N ASN A 141 -12.38 -3.77 -26.92
CA ASN A 141 -13.09 -3.84 -25.64
C ASN A 141 -12.81 -2.63 -24.72
N ARG A 142 -11.86 -1.76 -25.10
CA ARG A 142 -11.44 -0.55 -24.38
C ARG A 142 -10.76 -0.80 -23.03
N VAL A 143 -10.33 -2.02 -22.76
CA VAL A 143 -9.66 -2.43 -21.52
C VAL A 143 -8.31 -3.01 -21.88
N TYR A 144 -7.29 -2.74 -21.07
CA TYR A 144 -5.99 -3.37 -21.28
C TYR A 144 -6.08 -4.89 -21.12
N ASP A 145 -5.66 -5.63 -22.16
CA ASP A 145 -5.44 -7.07 -22.08
C ASP A 145 -3.94 -7.46 -22.12
N PRO A 146 -3.55 -8.60 -21.51
CA PRO A 146 -2.19 -9.12 -21.63
C PRO A 146 -1.77 -9.31 -23.09
N GLY A 147 -0.73 -8.58 -23.51
CA GLY A 147 -0.20 -8.61 -24.88
C GLY A 147 -0.51 -7.35 -25.70
N GLU A 148 -1.39 -6.47 -25.22
CA GLU A 148 -1.73 -5.21 -25.90
C GLU A 148 -0.79 -4.05 -25.55
N GLY A 149 0.00 -4.22 -24.49
CA GLY A 149 0.87 -3.18 -23.96
C GLY A 149 1.98 -2.74 -24.93
N MET A 150 2.15 -1.43 -25.09
CA MET A 150 3.15 -0.85 -25.99
C MET A 150 4.38 -0.34 -25.21
N PRO A 151 5.50 -1.08 -25.18
CA PRO A 151 6.74 -0.63 -24.55
C PRO A 151 7.47 0.44 -25.37
N GLY A 152 8.32 1.23 -24.72
CA GLY A 152 9.20 2.20 -25.39
C GLY A 152 8.52 3.48 -25.88
N VAL A 153 7.25 3.70 -25.53
CA VAL A 153 6.51 4.92 -25.88
C VAL A 153 6.94 6.04 -24.94
N THR A 154 7.37 7.17 -25.51
CA THR A 154 7.78 8.34 -24.73
C THR A 154 6.57 9.20 -24.38
N LEU A 155 6.39 9.47 -23.10
CA LEU A 155 5.39 10.36 -22.54
C LEU A 155 6.08 11.68 -22.14
N SER A 156 5.55 12.80 -22.61
CA SER A 156 6.11 14.13 -22.35
C SER A 156 5.03 15.19 -22.24
N LEU A 157 5.37 16.35 -21.69
CA LEU A 157 4.53 17.53 -21.75
C LEU A 157 4.66 18.21 -23.13
N LYS A 158 3.68 19.06 -23.46
CA LYS A 158 3.65 19.80 -24.73
C LYS A 158 4.88 20.69 -24.96
N ASP A 159 5.52 21.18 -23.91
CA ASP A 159 6.76 21.97 -24.00
C ASP A 159 8.01 21.11 -24.22
N GLY A 160 7.86 19.78 -24.31
CA GLY A 160 8.93 18.82 -24.51
C GLY A 160 9.54 18.29 -23.21
N GLN A 161 9.03 18.67 -22.04
CA GLN A 161 9.51 18.12 -20.77
C GLN A 161 9.21 16.62 -20.70
N PHE A 162 10.25 15.82 -20.49
CA PHE A 162 10.15 14.37 -20.37
C PHE A 162 9.42 13.96 -19.08
N LEU A 163 8.44 13.06 -19.19
CA LEU A 163 7.75 12.47 -18.04
C LEU A 163 8.20 11.03 -17.79
N ALA A 164 8.06 10.16 -18.79
CA ALA A 164 8.38 8.74 -18.68
C ALA A 164 8.57 8.06 -20.05
N VAL A 165 9.12 6.85 -20.04
CA VAL A 165 9.02 5.89 -21.15
C VAL A 165 8.24 4.69 -20.65
N THR A 166 7.32 4.15 -21.45
CA THR A 166 6.56 2.95 -21.09
C THR A 166 7.48 1.73 -20.99
N TRP A 167 7.29 0.95 -19.94
CA TRP A 167 8.03 -0.27 -19.63
C TRP A 167 7.52 -1.46 -20.43
N LEU A 168 8.06 -2.66 -20.15
CA LEU A 168 7.50 -3.91 -20.65
C LEU A 168 5.99 -3.98 -20.31
N HIS A 169 5.19 -4.48 -21.26
CA HIS A 169 3.72 -4.50 -21.16
C HIS A 169 3.05 -3.10 -21.18
N GLY A 170 3.76 -2.04 -21.57
CA GLY A 170 3.17 -0.71 -21.75
C GLY A 170 2.91 0.06 -20.46
N LYS A 171 3.33 -0.45 -19.30
CA LYS A 171 3.17 0.26 -18.03
C LYS A 171 3.90 1.59 -18.02
N TYR A 172 3.36 2.61 -17.35
CA TYR A 172 4.05 3.88 -17.10
C TYR A 172 3.69 4.40 -15.71
N CYS A 173 4.57 5.24 -15.16
CA CYS A 173 4.31 6.04 -13.96
C CYS A 173 5.11 7.35 -14.06
N PHE A 174 4.50 8.49 -13.77
CA PHE A 174 5.19 9.77 -13.65
C PHE A 174 4.52 10.70 -12.62
N ARG A 175 5.27 11.71 -12.18
CA ARG A 175 4.71 12.81 -11.38
C ARG A 175 3.94 13.77 -12.27
N ARG A 176 2.67 14.03 -11.96
CA ARG A 176 1.83 14.96 -12.71
C ARG A 176 2.38 16.39 -12.65
N PRO A 177 2.14 17.19 -13.69
CA PRO A 177 2.24 18.64 -13.61
C PRO A 177 1.31 19.18 -12.51
N SER A 178 1.64 20.34 -11.96
CA SER A 178 0.83 21.03 -10.95
C SER A 178 -0.38 21.78 -11.54
N GLU A 179 -0.57 21.73 -12.85
CA GLU A 179 -1.67 22.41 -13.56
C GLU A 179 -2.92 21.53 -13.55
N ASP A 180 -4.10 22.14 -13.31
CA ASP A 180 -5.38 21.43 -13.28
C ASP A 180 -5.70 20.78 -14.64
N ASP A 181 -5.42 21.49 -15.73
CA ASP A 181 -5.51 20.98 -17.10
C ASP A 181 -4.11 20.98 -17.72
N TRP A 182 -3.69 19.86 -18.31
CA TRP A 182 -2.36 19.74 -18.90
C TRP A 182 -2.36 18.89 -20.17
N PHE A 183 -1.34 19.04 -21.00
CA PHE A 183 -1.27 18.37 -22.30
C PHE A 183 -0.23 17.25 -22.28
N LEU A 184 -0.69 16.02 -22.49
CA LEU A 184 0.17 14.87 -22.70
C LEU A 184 0.53 14.77 -24.19
N PHE A 185 1.83 14.75 -24.48
CA PHE A 185 2.40 14.56 -25.80
C PHE A 185 2.98 13.16 -25.94
N VAL A 186 2.47 12.42 -26.94
CA VAL A 186 2.88 11.05 -27.26
C VAL A 186 3.02 10.91 -28.77
N ASN A 187 4.18 10.46 -29.25
CA ASN A 187 4.42 10.15 -30.68
C ASN A 187 3.94 11.24 -31.68
N GLY A 188 4.11 12.52 -31.35
CA GLY A 188 3.71 13.62 -32.26
C GLY A 188 2.30 14.15 -32.05
N GLN A 189 1.54 13.58 -31.11
CA GLN A 189 0.12 13.83 -30.92
C GLN A 189 -0.14 14.36 -29.50
N ILE A 190 -1.14 15.22 -29.35
CA ILE A 190 -1.43 15.93 -28.11
C ILE A 190 -2.82 15.52 -27.61
N GLN A 191 -2.91 15.14 -26.34
CA GLN A 191 -4.18 14.90 -25.66
C GLN A 191 -4.29 15.79 -24.42
N LEU A 192 -5.41 16.50 -24.27
CA LEU A 192 -5.73 17.27 -23.07
C LEU A 192 -6.13 16.32 -21.93
N GLN A 193 -5.57 16.56 -20.74
CA GLN A 193 -5.85 15.84 -19.51
C GLN A 193 -6.54 16.78 -18.53
N HIS A 194 -7.56 16.26 -17.85
CA HIS A 194 -8.44 17.01 -16.95
C HIS A 194 -8.34 16.45 -15.54
N SER A 195 -7.68 17.17 -14.63
CA SER A 195 -7.42 16.69 -13.27
C SER A 195 -8.68 16.65 -12.38
N ASP A 196 -9.72 17.41 -12.71
CA ASP A 196 -11.00 17.43 -11.99
C ASP A 196 -11.82 16.14 -12.15
N THR A 197 -11.57 15.39 -13.22
CA THR A 197 -12.20 14.08 -13.47
C THR A 197 -11.40 12.89 -12.95
N ASP A 198 -10.17 13.13 -12.49
CA ASP A 198 -9.26 12.08 -12.06
C ASP A 198 -9.38 11.89 -10.53
N CYS A 199 -10.08 10.84 -10.10
CA CYS A 199 -10.01 10.38 -8.72
C CYS A 199 -8.75 9.51 -8.53
N CYS A 200 -8.01 9.75 -7.46
CA CYS A 200 -6.97 8.81 -7.04
C CYS A 200 -7.59 7.55 -6.45
N GLY A 201 -6.89 6.42 -6.52
CA GLY A 201 -7.21 5.26 -5.69
C GLY A 201 -7.07 5.59 -4.20
N GLU A 202 -7.32 4.62 -3.31
CA GLU A 202 -7.12 4.80 -1.85
C GLU A 202 -5.66 5.14 -1.49
N ASP A 203 -4.69 4.38 -1.97
CA ASP A 203 -3.96 4.84 -3.12
C ASP A 203 -3.23 6.23 -3.13
N GLY A 204 -3.95 7.32 -3.43
CA GLY A 204 -3.31 8.60 -3.79
C GLY A 204 -2.54 8.58 -5.14
N VAL A 205 -2.51 7.44 -5.85
CA VAL A 205 -2.07 7.33 -7.24
C VAL A 205 -3.29 7.42 -8.14
N ILE A 206 -3.15 8.12 -9.26
CA ILE A 206 -4.17 8.15 -10.30
C ILE A 206 -3.88 7.02 -11.27
N TYR A 207 -4.79 6.06 -11.36
CA TYR A 207 -4.74 4.97 -12.34
C TYR A 207 -5.48 5.37 -13.60
N ARG A 208 -4.74 5.51 -14.70
CA ARG A 208 -5.30 5.91 -16.00
C ARG A 208 -4.64 5.16 -17.13
N ASP A 209 -5.39 4.31 -17.81
CA ASP A 209 -4.90 3.67 -19.01
C ASP A 209 -5.09 4.57 -20.23
N TYR A 210 -4.16 4.49 -21.18
CA TYR A 210 -4.17 5.23 -22.44
C TYR A 210 -4.21 4.26 -23.61
N ARG A 211 -5.25 4.37 -24.44
CA ARG A 211 -5.31 3.63 -25.70
C ARG A 211 -4.55 4.40 -26.76
N TYR A 212 -3.75 3.69 -27.55
CA TYR A 212 -3.03 4.26 -28.68
C TYR A 212 -3.95 5.01 -29.65
N SER A 213 -5.18 4.53 -29.85
CA SER A 213 -6.17 5.15 -30.72
C SER A 213 -6.65 6.53 -30.24
N GLU A 214 -6.51 6.88 -28.96
CA GLU A 214 -6.82 8.22 -28.45
C GLU A 214 -5.82 9.29 -28.94
N PHE A 215 -4.64 8.84 -29.38
CA PHE A 215 -3.58 9.68 -29.92
C PHE A 215 -3.47 9.56 -31.42
N LEU A 216 -4.32 8.77 -32.08
CA LEU A 216 -4.48 8.87 -33.52
C LEU A 216 -5.41 10.05 -33.76
N GLY A 217 -4.89 11.14 -34.35
CA GLY A 217 -5.70 12.29 -34.74
C GLY A 217 -6.93 11.89 -35.57
N PRO A 218 -7.90 12.81 -35.77
CA PRO A 218 -9.09 12.53 -36.58
C PRO A 218 -8.76 12.04 -38.00
#